data_AF-A0A369KWS8-F1
#
_entry.id   AF-A0A369KWS8-F1
#
_cell.length_a   1.000
_cell.length_b   1.000
_cell.length_c   1.000
_cell.angle_alpha   90.00
_cell.angle_beta   90.00
_cell.angle_gamma   90.00
#
_symmetry.space_group_name_H-M   'P 1'
#
loop_
_entity.id
_entity.type
_entity.pdbx_description
1 polymer ?
#
loop_
_entity_poly.entity_id
_entity_poly.type
_entity_poly.pdbx_seq_one_letter_code
_entity_poly.pdbx_strand_id
1 'polypeptide(L)'
;MTVLIFTSNQGKLKEFKNILDSGTTVIGINELKKYSKINDKLLSPIENSDIFLANGFVKLVSAITFLHNNLEKTKELNINRIIVDDSGLCVPHLNFLPGVHSASFGGEPRDDAKNRLKLRNEILNSIHAYNFKDEKRLKGFFICFLFEVNFNTITNNSSLLIKDSIDFVNPKTIHYEKEILAKINYEQNCFGDGFILNIPFSDFNSKLSDQNFVRVSVGYCRGEVSSQEQNLIEGAGHGYDSLFYPMQNNNLSFASISLEEKNKQSHRAFAMQKISKKS
;
A
#
# COMPACT_ATOMS: atom_id res chain seq x y z
N MET A 1 -20.17 -11.63 -0.78
CA MET A 1 -19.83 -10.18 -0.82
C MET A 1 -18.75 -9.98 -1.86
N THR A 2 -18.86 -8.94 -2.71
CA THR A 2 -17.78 -8.61 -3.66
C THR A 2 -16.96 -7.43 -3.17
N VAL A 3 -15.64 -7.60 -3.14
CA VAL A 3 -14.67 -6.57 -2.77
C VAL A 3 -13.81 -6.21 -3.97
N LEU A 4 -13.79 -4.93 -4.32
CA LEU A 4 -12.83 -4.37 -5.27
C LEU A 4 -11.54 -4.03 -4.54
N ILE A 5 -10.43 -4.67 -4.92
CA ILE A 5 -9.08 -4.25 -4.55
C ILE A 5 -8.52 -3.44 -5.73
N PHE A 6 -8.38 -2.12 -5.56
CA PHE A 6 -8.00 -1.22 -6.65
C PHE A 6 -6.49 -1.27 -6.95
N THR A 7 -6.02 -2.38 -7.48
CA THR A 7 -4.63 -2.56 -7.92
C THR A 7 -4.54 -3.41 -9.19
N SER A 8 -3.50 -3.17 -9.99
CA SER A 8 -3.10 -4.00 -11.13
C SER A 8 -2.01 -5.02 -10.77
N ASN A 9 -1.37 -4.86 -9.59
CA ASN A 9 -0.29 -5.73 -9.13
C ASN A 9 -0.83 -7.12 -8.73
N GLN A 10 -0.42 -8.15 -9.47
CA GLN A 10 -0.89 -9.52 -9.25
C GLN A 10 -0.39 -10.13 -7.94
N GLY A 11 0.82 -9.77 -7.49
CA GLY A 11 1.35 -10.18 -6.19
C GLY A 11 0.50 -9.65 -5.03
N LYS A 12 0.15 -8.35 -5.07
CA LYS A 12 -0.76 -7.73 -4.09
C LYS A 12 -2.14 -8.41 -4.11
N LEU A 13 -2.73 -8.62 -5.29
CA LEU A 13 -4.03 -9.30 -5.41
C LEU A 13 -3.99 -10.72 -4.85
N LYS A 14 -2.91 -11.47 -5.07
CA LYS A 14 -2.71 -12.80 -4.49
C LYS A 14 -2.63 -12.73 -2.97
N GLU A 15 -1.89 -11.77 -2.40
CA GLU A 15 -1.85 -11.54 -0.95
C GLU A 15 -3.27 -11.28 -0.39
N PHE A 16 -4.02 -10.34 -0.96
CA PHE A 16 -5.38 -10.02 -0.49
C PHE A 16 -6.35 -11.20 -0.62
N LYS A 17 -6.30 -11.95 -1.72
CA LYS A 17 -7.13 -13.16 -1.91
C LYS A 17 -6.88 -14.23 -0.86
N ASN A 18 -5.66 -14.34 -0.34
CA ASN A 18 -5.33 -15.31 0.72
C ASN A 18 -5.68 -14.79 2.11
N ILE A 19 -5.77 -13.47 2.32
CA ILE A 19 -6.10 -12.88 3.61
C ILE A 19 -7.63 -12.76 3.80
N LEU A 20 -8.37 -12.53 2.73
CA LEU A 20 -9.84 -12.44 2.77
C LEU A 20 -10.49 -13.83 2.85
N ASP A 21 -11.66 -13.90 3.49
CA ASP A 21 -12.39 -15.16 3.68
C ASP A 21 -12.79 -15.82 2.36
N SER A 22 -12.88 -17.15 2.35
CA SER A 22 -13.18 -17.97 1.16
C SER A 22 -14.52 -17.66 0.47
N GLY A 23 -15.46 -17.01 1.17
CA GLY A 23 -16.74 -16.54 0.61
C GLY A 23 -16.70 -15.14 -0.04
N THR A 24 -15.53 -14.49 -0.08
CA THR A 24 -15.37 -13.15 -0.65
C THR A 24 -14.92 -13.22 -2.10
N THR A 25 -15.71 -12.64 -3.01
CA THR A 25 -15.29 -12.45 -4.40
C THR A 25 -14.37 -11.24 -4.47
N VAL A 26 -13.11 -11.45 -4.89
CA VAL A 26 -12.11 -10.39 -5.01
C VAL A 26 -11.93 -10.00 -6.48
N ILE A 27 -12.14 -8.72 -6.79
CA ILE A 27 -12.01 -8.13 -8.12
C ILE A 27 -10.85 -7.13 -8.12
N GLY A 28 -10.01 -7.15 -9.15
CA GLY A 28 -8.92 -6.18 -9.36
C GLY A 28 -9.23 -5.16 -10.47
N ILE A 29 -8.25 -4.31 -10.80
CA ILE A 29 -8.37 -3.35 -11.91
C ILE A 29 -8.52 -4.04 -13.26
N ASN A 30 -7.93 -5.23 -13.44
CA ASN A 30 -7.95 -5.93 -14.72
C ASN A 30 -9.36 -6.37 -15.13
N GLU A 31 -10.19 -6.76 -14.16
CA GLU A 31 -11.60 -7.06 -14.39
C GLU A 31 -12.39 -5.79 -14.75
N LEU A 32 -12.08 -4.65 -14.12
CA LEU A 32 -12.72 -3.37 -14.43
C LEU A 32 -12.46 -2.87 -15.86
N LYS A 33 -11.30 -3.20 -16.45
CA LYS A 33 -10.95 -2.83 -17.84
C LYS A 33 -11.98 -3.30 -18.87
N LYS A 34 -12.75 -4.35 -18.58
CA LYS A 34 -13.82 -4.85 -19.46
C LYS A 34 -14.98 -3.85 -19.61
N TYR A 35 -15.16 -2.98 -18.62
CA TYR A 35 -16.26 -2.03 -18.56
C TYR A 35 -15.80 -0.60 -18.91
N SER A 36 -14.50 -0.39 -19.09
CA SER A 36 -13.90 0.91 -19.37
C SER A 36 -13.80 1.17 -20.89
N LYS A 37 -13.62 2.44 -21.25
CA LYS A 37 -13.08 2.78 -22.58
C LYS A 37 -11.59 2.39 -22.61
N ILE A 38 -11.02 2.25 -23.81
CA ILE A 38 -9.57 2.09 -23.98
C ILE A 38 -8.87 3.30 -23.33
N ASN A 39 -7.83 3.06 -22.54
CA ASN A 39 -7.05 4.08 -21.82
C ASN A 39 -7.87 4.96 -20.85
N ASP A 40 -8.82 4.35 -20.14
CA ASP A 40 -9.53 5.05 -19.07
C ASP A 40 -8.56 5.45 -17.95
N LYS A 41 -8.28 6.76 -17.90
CA LYS A 41 -7.33 7.36 -16.94
C LYS A 41 -7.73 7.14 -15.49
N LEU A 42 -9.00 6.82 -15.19
CA LEU A 42 -9.44 6.50 -13.84
C LEU A 42 -8.83 5.19 -13.33
N LEU A 43 -8.46 4.26 -14.22
CA LEU A 43 -7.81 3.00 -13.84
C LEU A 43 -6.30 3.13 -13.61
N SER A 44 -5.75 4.32 -13.81
CA SER A 44 -4.33 4.66 -13.61
C SER A 44 -4.19 6.10 -13.09
N PRO A 45 -4.67 6.39 -11.86
CA PRO A 45 -4.54 7.70 -11.24
C PRO A 45 -3.08 8.13 -11.09
N ILE A 46 -2.84 9.43 -11.05
CA ILE A 46 -1.50 10.00 -10.92
C ILE A 46 -1.14 10.08 -9.44
N GLU A 47 -0.10 9.31 -9.05
CA GLU A 47 0.47 9.24 -7.70
C GLU A 47 1.77 10.06 -7.66
N ASN A 48 1.67 11.39 -7.66
CA ASN A 48 2.80 12.32 -7.69
C ASN A 48 3.08 13.04 -6.36
N SER A 49 2.42 12.64 -5.28
CA SER A 49 2.63 13.24 -3.95
C SER A 49 3.67 12.45 -3.15
N ASP A 50 4.33 13.17 -2.24
CA ASP A 50 5.24 12.57 -1.24
C ASP A 50 4.49 12.01 -0.02
N ILE A 51 3.16 11.81 -0.11
CA ILE A 51 2.29 11.50 1.02
C ILE A 51 1.46 10.24 0.72
N PHE A 52 1.60 9.20 1.55
CA PHE A 52 0.84 7.95 1.39
C PHE A 52 -0.67 8.18 1.44
N LEU A 53 -1.13 9.06 2.35
CA LEU A 53 -2.53 9.44 2.47
C LEU A 53 -3.10 10.01 1.17
N ALA A 54 -2.36 10.90 0.51
CA ALA A 54 -2.82 11.55 -0.72
C ALA A 54 -2.82 10.58 -1.91
N ASN A 55 -1.76 9.76 -2.07
CA ASN A 55 -1.67 8.74 -3.12
C ASN A 55 -2.74 7.65 -2.96
N GLY A 56 -2.97 7.18 -1.74
CA GLY A 56 -4.04 6.22 -1.46
C GLY A 56 -5.43 6.80 -1.71
N PHE A 57 -5.67 8.06 -1.33
CA PHE A 57 -6.98 8.68 -1.50
C PHE A 57 -7.31 8.99 -2.97
N VAL A 58 -6.35 9.42 -3.80
CA VAL A 58 -6.61 9.61 -5.24
C VAL A 58 -7.01 8.31 -5.94
N LYS A 59 -6.39 7.19 -5.55
CA LYS A 59 -6.79 5.85 -6.01
C LYS A 59 -8.20 5.49 -5.58
N LEU A 60 -8.58 5.78 -4.33
CA LEU A 60 -9.94 5.54 -3.84
C LEU A 60 -10.98 6.37 -4.60
N VAL A 61 -10.75 7.67 -4.74
CA VAL A 61 -11.63 8.58 -5.50
C VAL A 61 -11.77 8.12 -6.95
N SER A 62 -10.68 7.65 -7.55
CA SER A 62 -10.70 7.16 -8.94
C SER A 62 -11.50 5.88 -9.09
N ALA A 63 -11.40 4.95 -8.12
CA ALA A 63 -12.20 3.74 -8.07
C ALA A 63 -13.71 4.04 -7.93
N ILE A 64 -14.08 4.90 -6.98
CA ILE A 64 -15.47 5.33 -6.76
C ILE A 64 -16.03 5.99 -8.03
N THR A 65 -15.28 6.93 -8.60
CA THR A 65 -15.68 7.67 -9.81
C THR A 65 -15.86 6.72 -11.00
N PHE A 66 -14.94 5.76 -11.16
CA PHE A 66 -15.05 4.75 -12.21
C PHE A 66 -16.34 3.94 -12.09
N LEU A 67 -16.66 3.46 -10.89
CA LEU A 67 -17.86 2.66 -10.65
C LEU A 67 -19.14 3.47 -10.84
N HIS A 68 -19.21 4.71 -10.34
CA HIS A 68 -20.38 5.57 -10.59
C HIS A 68 -20.58 5.89 -12.07
N ASN A 69 -19.50 6.19 -12.81
CA ASN A 69 -19.57 6.48 -14.24
C ASN A 69 -19.99 5.26 -15.09
N ASN A 70 -19.84 4.05 -14.55
CA ASN A 70 -20.14 2.80 -15.25
C ASN A 70 -21.17 1.94 -14.49
N LEU A 71 -22.00 2.54 -13.64
CA LEU A 71 -22.84 1.83 -12.67
C LEU A 71 -23.73 0.77 -13.31
N GLU A 72 -24.40 1.10 -14.42
CA GLU A 72 -25.25 0.14 -15.15
C GLU A 72 -24.46 -1.06 -15.69
N LYS A 73 -23.22 -0.83 -16.15
CA LYS A 73 -22.36 -1.88 -16.70
C LYS A 73 -21.72 -2.74 -15.62
N THR A 74 -21.36 -2.15 -14.48
CA THR A 74 -20.67 -2.83 -13.38
C THR A 74 -21.63 -3.43 -12.35
N LYS A 75 -22.94 -3.21 -12.51
CA LYS A 75 -23.99 -3.70 -11.60
C LYS A 75 -23.90 -5.19 -11.31
N GLU A 76 -23.59 -6.00 -12.32
CA GLU A 76 -23.45 -7.47 -12.18
C GLU A 76 -22.29 -7.90 -11.27
N LEU A 77 -21.28 -7.04 -11.09
CA LEU A 77 -20.16 -7.31 -10.19
C LEU A 77 -20.58 -7.25 -8.72
N ASN A 78 -21.70 -6.57 -8.42
CA ASN A 78 -22.25 -6.39 -7.08
C ASN A 78 -21.19 -5.94 -6.06
N ILE A 79 -20.35 -4.97 -6.43
CA ILE A 79 -19.26 -4.45 -5.59
C ILE A 79 -19.88 -3.70 -4.41
N ASN A 80 -19.73 -4.26 -3.20
CA ASN A 80 -20.20 -3.62 -1.98
C ASN A 80 -19.12 -2.76 -1.32
N ARG A 81 -17.86 -3.07 -1.61
CA ARG A 81 -16.73 -2.59 -0.83
C ARG A 81 -15.53 -2.33 -1.72
N ILE A 82 -14.88 -1.19 -1.49
CA ILE A 82 -13.65 -0.80 -2.19
C ILE A 82 -12.53 -0.75 -1.16
N ILE A 83 -11.41 -1.40 -1.50
CA ILE A 83 -10.17 -1.31 -0.75
C ILE A 83 -9.08 -0.85 -1.71
N VAL A 84 -8.32 0.14 -1.27
CA VAL A 84 -7.15 0.65 -1.98
C VAL A 84 -5.94 0.53 -1.08
N ASP A 85 -4.80 0.16 -1.65
CA ASP A 85 -3.52 0.03 -0.95
C ASP A 85 -2.56 1.12 -1.40
N ASP A 86 -1.90 1.75 -0.42
CA ASP A 86 -0.66 2.50 -0.63
C ASP A 86 0.40 2.05 0.37
N SER A 87 1.52 1.54 -0.14
CA SER A 87 2.48 0.76 0.66
C SER A 87 3.91 1.04 0.24
N GLY A 88 4.83 1.05 1.20
CA GLY A 88 6.25 1.26 0.93
C GLY A 88 7.19 0.66 1.97
N LEU A 89 8.46 0.55 1.60
CA LEU A 89 9.57 0.26 2.49
C LEU A 89 10.18 1.58 2.97
N CYS A 90 10.35 1.73 4.27
CA CYS A 90 10.98 2.90 4.88
C CYS A 90 12.26 2.46 5.60
N VAL A 91 13.39 3.06 5.24
CA VAL A 91 14.69 2.82 5.89
C VAL A 91 15.13 4.08 6.63
N PRO A 92 14.97 4.17 7.97
CA PRO A 92 15.29 5.38 8.73
C PRO A 92 16.69 5.94 8.49
N HIS A 93 17.70 5.07 8.38
CA HIS A 93 19.10 5.47 8.11
C HIS A 93 19.34 6.01 6.70
N LEU A 94 18.36 5.91 5.80
CA LEU A 94 18.37 6.49 4.47
C LEU A 94 17.34 7.62 4.36
N ASN A 95 17.05 8.33 5.46
CA ASN A 95 16.00 9.34 5.52
C ASN A 95 14.63 8.80 5.09
N PHE A 96 14.31 7.57 5.51
CA PHE A 96 13.07 6.86 5.19
C PHE A 96 12.88 6.50 3.71
N LEU A 97 13.90 6.65 2.85
CA LEU A 97 13.85 6.14 1.49
C LEU A 97 13.73 4.60 1.47
N PRO A 98 13.09 4.02 0.44
CA PRO A 98 12.38 4.68 -0.66
C PRO A 98 11.04 5.32 -0.27
N GLY A 99 10.43 4.89 0.83
CA GLY A 99 9.20 5.46 1.37
C GLY A 99 8.03 5.35 0.39
N VAL A 100 7.28 6.44 0.25
CA VAL A 100 6.14 6.56 -0.68
C VAL A 100 6.51 6.25 -2.14
N HIS A 101 7.77 6.49 -2.53
CA HIS A 101 8.28 6.24 -3.88
C HIS A 101 8.74 4.80 -4.12
N SER A 102 8.40 3.87 -3.22
CA SER A 102 8.81 2.45 -3.30
C SER A 102 8.55 1.79 -4.66
N ALA A 103 7.43 2.09 -5.32
CA ALA A 103 7.09 1.45 -6.58
C ALA A 103 7.90 1.99 -7.79
N SER A 104 8.43 3.20 -7.70
CA SER A 104 9.12 3.93 -8.78
C SER A 104 10.52 4.39 -8.38
N PHE A 105 11.10 3.83 -7.32
CA PHE A 105 12.34 4.31 -6.74
C PHE A 105 13.49 4.33 -7.75
N GLY A 106 13.59 3.29 -8.57
CA GLY A 106 14.55 3.13 -9.67
C GLY A 106 14.19 3.89 -10.95
N GLY A 107 13.14 4.71 -10.94
CA GLY A 107 12.65 5.49 -12.08
C GLY A 107 11.55 4.79 -12.88
N GLU A 108 11.03 5.49 -13.89
CA GLU A 108 10.03 4.96 -14.82
C GLU A 108 10.68 4.37 -16.10
N PRO A 109 10.10 3.31 -16.71
CA PRO A 109 8.95 2.55 -16.22
C PRO A 109 9.28 1.76 -14.94
N ARG A 110 8.29 1.64 -14.04
CA ARG A 110 8.40 0.87 -12.79
C ARG A 110 8.99 -0.53 -13.02
N ASP A 111 10.00 -0.87 -12.22
CA ASP A 111 10.74 -2.13 -12.33
C ASP A 111 11.33 -2.51 -10.96
N ASP A 112 10.90 -3.64 -10.43
CA ASP A 112 11.32 -4.14 -9.13
C ASP A 112 12.85 -4.37 -9.06
N ALA A 113 13.49 -4.81 -10.15
CA ALA A 113 14.94 -5.01 -10.19
C ALA A 113 15.69 -3.67 -10.14
N LYS A 114 15.22 -2.63 -10.85
CA LYS A 114 15.80 -1.27 -10.76
C LYS A 114 15.59 -0.66 -9.38
N ASN A 115 14.41 -0.87 -8.79
CA ASN A 115 14.08 -0.42 -7.44
C ASN A 115 15.04 -1.03 -6.41
N ARG A 116 15.24 -2.35 -6.46
CA ARG A 116 16.21 -3.06 -5.60
C ARG A 116 17.63 -2.58 -5.84
N LEU A 117 18.08 -2.48 -7.10
CA LEU A 117 19.43 -2.02 -7.42
C LEU A 117 19.71 -0.63 -6.83
N LYS A 118 18.79 0.32 -6.98
CA LYS A 118 18.95 1.65 -6.41
C LYS A 118 19.03 1.60 -4.89
N LEU A 119 18.13 0.86 -4.23
CA LEU A 119 18.16 0.74 -2.77
C LEU A 119 19.47 0.11 -2.27
N ARG A 120 19.97 -0.92 -2.96
CA ARG A 120 21.27 -1.53 -2.65
C ARG A 120 22.40 -0.51 -2.73
N ASN A 121 22.41 0.33 -3.76
CA ASN A 121 23.41 1.40 -3.89
C ASN A 121 23.29 2.44 -2.77
N GLU A 122 22.08 2.86 -2.39
CA GLU A 122 21.88 3.77 -1.24
C GLU A 122 22.38 3.16 0.07
N ILE A 123 22.12 1.86 0.30
CA ILE A 123 22.64 1.14 1.46
C ILE A 123 24.17 1.15 1.44
N LEU A 124 24.79 0.72 0.35
CA LEU A 124 26.26 0.62 0.23
C LEU A 124 26.96 1.97 0.33
N ASN A 125 26.32 3.05 -0.12
CA ASN A 125 26.83 4.41 -0.01
C ASN A 125 26.58 5.04 1.38
N SER A 126 25.77 4.41 2.23
CA SER A 126 25.48 4.90 3.56
C SER A 126 26.66 4.68 4.50
N ILE A 127 27.02 5.73 5.24
CA ILE A 127 27.99 5.64 6.35
C ILE A 127 27.57 4.63 7.43
N HIS A 128 26.28 4.29 7.50
CA HIS A 128 25.72 3.36 8.47
C HIS A 128 25.88 1.88 8.08
N ALA A 129 26.21 1.59 6.81
CA ALA A 129 26.36 0.23 6.28
C ALA A 129 27.80 -0.30 6.35
N TYR A 130 28.76 0.49 6.85
CA TYR A 130 30.18 0.10 6.90
C TYR A 130 30.47 -0.92 8.02
N ASN A 131 30.63 -2.20 7.68
CA ASN A 131 31.74 -3.04 8.14
C ASN A 131 32.00 -4.23 7.18
N PHE A 132 33.22 -4.35 6.66
CA PHE A 132 33.63 -5.26 5.58
C PHE A 132 33.83 -6.75 6.00
N LYS A 133 33.28 -7.18 7.15
CA LYS A 133 33.37 -8.58 7.61
C LYS A 133 32.01 -9.25 7.85
N ASP A 134 31.02 -8.48 8.31
CA ASP A 134 29.67 -8.94 8.58
C ASP A 134 28.71 -7.89 8.00
N GLU A 135 27.86 -8.25 7.04
CA GLU A 135 26.93 -7.29 6.43
C GLU A 135 26.07 -6.64 7.52
N LYS A 136 26.30 -5.36 7.78
CA LYS A 136 25.46 -4.59 8.70
C LYS A 136 24.19 -4.17 7.95
N ARG A 137 23.16 -5.01 8.04
CA ARG A 137 21.83 -4.67 7.55
C ARG A 137 21.30 -3.42 8.25
N LEU A 138 20.57 -2.59 7.52
CA LEU A 138 19.97 -1.38 8.08
C LEU A 138 18.59 -1.71 8.63
N LYS A 139 18.23 -1.14 9.79
CA LYS A 139 16.84 -1.22 10.26
C LYS A 139 15.90 -0.63 9.21
N GLY A 140 14.76 -1.27 8.98
CA GLY A 140 13.71 -0.78 8.11
C GLY A 140 12.35 -1.33 8.51
N PHE A 141 11.31 -0.79 7.91
CA PHE A 141 9.97 -1.31 8.08
C PHE A 141 9.17 -1.16 6.80
N PHE A 142 8.33 -2.14 6.52
CA PHE A 142 7.25 -1.93 5.55
C PHE A 142 6.06 -1.29 6.26
N ILE A 143 5.35 -0.44 5.52
CA ILE A 143 4.09 0.19 5.92
C ILE A 143 3.06 0.03 4.80
N CYS A 144 1.81 -0.17 5.17
CA CYS A 144 0.66 -0.25 4.28
C CYS A 144 -0.47 0.62 4.84
N PHE A 145 -1.02 1.49 4.01
CA PHE A 145 -2.26 2.21 4.22
C PHE A 145 -3.34 1.55 3.36
N LEU A 146 -4.34 0.96 4.00
CA LEU A 146 -5.53 0.42 3.34
C LEU A 146 -6.70 1.38 3.54
N PHE A 147 -7.21 1.90 2.43
CA PHE A 147 -8.35 2.80 2.39
C PHE A 147 -9.58 1.99 2.06
N GLU A 148 -10.54 1.96 2.97
CA GLU A 148 -11.76 1.18 2.86
C GLU A 148 -12.99 2.09 2.88
N VAL A 149 -13.91 1.84 1.96
CA VAL A 149 -15.28 2.36 2.00
C VAL A 149 -16.30 1.29 1.67
N ASN A 150 -17.50 1.42 2.25
CA ASN A 150 -18.69 0.75 1.73
C ASN A 150 -19.18 1.56 0.52
N PHE A 151 -19.14 0.98 -0.67
CA PHE A 151 -19.48 1.69 -1.90
C PHE A 151 -20.96 2.12 -1.90
N ASN A 152 -21.85 1.29 -1.34
CA ASN A 152 -23.28 1.56 -1.33
C ASN A 152 -23.67 2.77 -0.46
N THR A 153 -22.79 3.22 0.44
CA THR A 153 -23.05 4.41 1.28
C THR A 153 -22.54 5.70 0.66
N ILE A 154 -21.77 5.64 -0.43
CA ILE A 154 -21.20 6.82 -1.07
C ILE A 154 -22.21 7.36 -2.10
N THR A 155 -22.88 8.46 -1.79
CA THR A 155 -23.77 9.12 -2.76
C THR A 155 -22.98 9.83 -3.85
N ASN A 156 -23.51 9.79 -5.08
CA ASN A 156 -22.86 10.32 -6.27
C ASN A 156 -22.71 11.85 -6.18
N ASN A 157 -21.49 12.33 -5.95
CA ASN A 157 -21.13 13.73 -6.12
C ASN A 157 -20.41 13.85 -7.46
N SER A 158 -21.10 14.40 -8.46
CA SER A 158 -20.66 14.62 -9.84
C SER A 158 -19.51 15.65 -9.99
N SER A 159 -18.59 15.72 -9.02
CA SER A 159 -17.49 16.69 -8.96
C SER A 159 -16.10 16.05 -8.70
N LEU A 160 -15.99 14.72 -8.70
CA LEU A 160 -14.73 13.98 -8.45
C LEU A 160 -13.82 13.87 -9.69
N LEU A 161 -13.65 14.94 -10.46
CA LEU A 161 -12.67 15.00 -11.57
C LEU A 161 -11.23 15.25 -11.05
N ILE A 162 -10.91 14.72 -9.88
CA ILE A 162 -9.60 14.84 -9.26
C ILE A 162 -8.78 13.61 -9.63
N LYS A 163 -7.71 13.83 -10.39
CA LYS A 163 -6.89 12.75 -10.97
C LYS A 163 -5.50 12.68 -10.37
N ASP A 164 -5.12 13.70 -9.62
CA ASP A 164 -3.76 13.89 -9.18
C ASP A 164 -3.68 13.91 -7.66
N SER A 165 -2.77 13.13 -7.09
CA SER A 165 -2.64 13.04 -5.64
C SER A 165 -2.29 14.38 -4.99
N ILE A 166 -1.60 15.27 -5.72
CA ILE A 166 -1.23 16.59 -5.22
C ILE A 166 -2.46 17.43 -4.81
N ASP A 167 -3.62 17.18 -5.42
CA ASP A 167 -4.88 17.86 -5.10
C ASP A 167 -5.44 17.48 -3.71
N PHE A 168 -4.88 16.45 -3.08
CA PHE A 168 -5.20 16.00 -1.72
C PHE A 168 -4.08 16.31 -0.71
N VAL A 169 -3.02 17.01 -1.14
CA VAL A 169 -1.97 17.49 -0.24
C VAL A 169 -2.40 18.81 0.39
N ASN A 170 -2.69 18.77 1.67
CA ASN A 170 -3.12 19.94 2.44
C ASN A 170 -2.64 19.83 3.90
N PRO A 171 -2.75 20.88 4.73
CA PRO A 171 -2.27 20.84 6.11
C PRO A 171 -2.84 19.71 6.98
N LYS A 172 -4.11 19.33 6.77
CA LYS A 172 -4.75 18.23 7.51
C LYS A 172 -4.19 16.88 7.09
N THR A 173 -4.06 16.60 5.78
CA THR A 173 -3.50 15.33 5.30
C THR A 173 -2.03 15.16 5.71
N ILE A 174 -1.23 16.24 5.66
CA ILE A 174 0.14 16.26 6.19
C ILE A 174 0.15 15.96 7.70
N HIS A 175 -0.75 16.58 8.46
CA HIS A 175 -0.84 16.37 9.91
C HIS A 175 -1.22 14.92 10.24
N TYR A 176 -2.24 14.36 9.59
CA TYR A 176 -2.62 12.96 9.77
C TYR A 176 -1.47 12.01 9.47
N GLU A 177 -0.74 12.22 8.37
CA GLU A 177 0.37 11.32 8.03
C GLU A 177 1.51 11.39 9.06
N LYS A 178 1.85 12.60 9.54
CA LYS A 178 2.83 12.77 10.62
C LYS A 178 2.40 12.05 11.90
N GLU A 179 1.14 12.18 12.31
CA GLU A 179 0.58 11.47 13.46
C GLU A 179 0.62 9.94 13.28
N ILE A 180 0.31 9.46 12.08
CA ILE A 180 0.38 8.03 11.73
C ILE A 180 1.83 7.53 11.84
N LEU A 181 2.78 8.23 11.22
CA LEU A 181 4.19 7.83 11.23
C LEU A 181 4.81 7.94 12.64
N ALA A 182 4.41 8.92 13.44
CA ALA A 182 4.85 9.07 14.83
C ALA A 182 4.42 7.90 15.73
N LYS A 183 3.28 7.25 15.43
CA LYS A 183 2.84 6.03 16.12
C LYS A 183 3.72 4.83 15.80
N ILE A 184 4.45 4.85 14.68
CA ILE A 184 5.37 3.79 14.28
C ILE A 184 6.70 4.08 14.98
N ASN A 185 6.75 3.81 16.28
CA ASN A 185 7.99 3.92 17.04
C ASN A 185 8.96 2.80 16.61
N TYR A 186 9.88 3.09 15.70
CA TYR A 186 10.81 2.08 15.16
C TYR A 186 11.91 1.65 16.16
N GLU A 187 11.95 2.22 17.37
CA GLU A 187 12.85 1.83 18.45
C GLU A 187 12.24 0.79 19.41
N GLN A 188 10.93 0.53 19.32
CA GLN A 188 10.26 -0.47 20.15
C GLN A 188 10.50 -1.91 19.67
N ASN A 189 10.60 -2.84 20.62
CA ASN A 189 10.82 -4.28 20.40
C ASN A 189 9.58 -5.07 19.89
N CYS A 190 8.62 -4.44 19.22
CA CYS A 190 7.53 -5.17 18.55
C CYS A 190 7.86 -5.42 17.07
N PHE A 191 7.48 -6.57 16.53
CA PHE A 191 7.78 -6.94 15.13
C PHE A 191 6.81 -6.30 14.13
N GLY A 192 5.61 -5.91 14.56
CA GLY A 192 4.62 -5.23 13.73
C GLY A 192 3.31 -5.03 14.49
N ASP A 193 2.48 -4.12 14.00
CA ASP A 193 1.12 -3.88 14.48
C ASP A 193 0.33 -3.11 13.40
N GLY A 194 -0.90 -2.73 13.72
CA GLY A 194 -1.68 -1.80 12.93
C GLY A 194 -2.73 -1.05 13.76
N PHE A 195 -3.31 -0.04 13.17
CA PHE A 195 -4.37 0.77 13.77
C PHE A 195 -5.27 1.35 12.70
N ILE A 196 -6.40 1.92 13.11
CA ILE A 196 -7.41 2.45 12.20
C ILE A 196 -7.64 3.92 12.50
N LEU A 197 -7.85 4.70 11.45
CA LEU A 197 -8.41 6.04 11.50
C LEU A 197 -9.67 6.07 10.64
N ASN A 198 -10.63 6.91 11.01
CA ASN A 198 -11.74 7.28 10.13
C ASN A 198 -11.55 8.75 9.80
N ILE A 199 -11.32 9.05 8.53
CA ILE A 199 -11.02 10.40 8.06
C ILE A 199 -12.16 10.86 7.16
N PRO A 200 -12.79 12.02 7.42
CA PRO A 200 -13.83 12.54 6.54
C PRO A 200 -13.22 12.92 5.19
N PHE A 201 -13.97 12.76 4.10
CA PHE A 201 -13.47 13.12 2.77
C PHE A 201 -13.11 14.61 2.67
N SER A 202 -13.82 15.47 3.41
CA SER A 202 -13.57 16.90 3.48
C SER A 202 -12.19 17.28 4.04
N ASP A 203 -11.56 16.39 4.81
CA ASP A 203 -10.20 16.58 5.29
C ASP A 203 -9.14 16.33 4.20
N PHE A 204 -9.47 15.54 3.16
CA PHE A 204 -8.62 15.41 1.98
C PHE A 204 -8.81 16.55 1.00
N ASN A 205 -10.05 17.02 0.83
CA ASN A 205 -10.37 18.18 0.01
C ASN A 205 -11.71 18.78 0.46
N SER A 206 -11.72 20.06 0.83
CA SER A 206 -12.90 20.73 1.41
C SER A 206 -14.11 20.85 0.48
N LYS A 207 -13.96 20.50 -0.81
CA LYS A 207 -15.08 20.40 -1.77
C LYS A 207 -15.82 19.06 -1.69
N LEU A 208 -15.29 18.10 -0.94
CA LEU A 208 -15.89 16.78 -0.75
C LEU A 208 -16.81 16.76 0.47
N SER A 209 -17.74 15.81 0.50
CA SER A 209 -18.74 15.69 1.56
C SER A 209 -18.11 15.31 2.90
N ASP A 210 -18.41 16.08 3.94
CA ASP A 210 -18.12 15.77 5.34
C ASP A 210 -18.94 14.58 5.90
N GLN A 211 -19.94 14.11 5.15
CA GLN A 211 -20.76 12.95 5.54
C GLN A 211 -20.12 11.61 5.13
N ASN A 212 -19.18 11.64 4.17
CA ASN A 212 -18.47 10.45 3.74
C ASN A 212 -17.15 10.32 4.49
N PHE A 213 -16.89 9.11 5.00
CA PHE A 213 -15.66 8.78 5.72
C PHE A 213 -14.92 7.67 4.99
N VAL A 214 -13.61 7.79 4.93
CA VAL A 214 -12.73 6.67 4.58
C VAL A 214 -12.17 6.07 5.86
N ARG A 215 -12.28 4.75 5.98
CA ARG A 215 -11.56 4.02 7.00
C ARG A 215 -10.15 3.75 6.48
N VAL A 216 -9.14 4.32 7.13
CA VAL A 216 -7.74 4.09 6.82
C VAL A 216 -7.16 3.14 7.86
N SER A 217 -6.89 1.91 7.44
CA SER A 217 -6.18 0.93 8.25
C SER A 217 -4.71 0.94 7.91
N VAL A 218 -3.89 1.23 8.90
CA VAL A 218 -2.43 1.25 8.76
C VAL A 218 -1.90 -0.02 9.38
N GLY A 219 -1.03 -0.73 8.66
CA GLY A 219 -0.28 -1.86 9.18
C GLY A 219 1.19 -1.72 8.84
N TYR A 220 2.07 -2.12 9.76
CA TYR A 220 3.50 -2.06 9.55
C TYR A 220 4.19 -3.31 10.10
N CYS A 221 5.32 -3.69 9.49
CA CYS A 221 6.18 -4.75 9.98
C CYS A 221 7.64 -4.30 9.93
N ARG A 222 8.36 -4.51 11.04
CA ARG A 222 9.78 -4.14 11.21
C ARG A 222 10.70 -5.28 10.80
N GLY A 223 11.91 -4.92 10.45
CA GLY A 223 12.95 -5.85 10.08
C GLY A 223 14.25 -5.12 9.76
N GLU A 224 15.07 -5.81 8.98
CA GLU A 224 16.34 -5.31 8.51
C GLU A 224 16.40 -5.41 6.99
N VAL A 225 17.10 -4.46 6.37
CA VAL A 225 17.27 -4.35 4.94
C VAL A 225 18.72 -4.61 4.59
N SER A 226 18.90 -5.58 3.73
CA SER A 226 20.17 -6.07 3.22
C SER A 226 20.53 -5.36 1.91
N SER A 227 21.83 -5.25 1.64
CA SER A 227 22.36 -4.89 0.33
C SER A 227 22.47 -6.11 -0.60
N GLN A 228 22.39 -7.31 -0.04
CA GLN A 228 22.38 -8.58 -0.75
C GLN A 228 20.98 -9.17 -0.82
N GLU A 229 20.58 -9.58 -2.02
CA GLU A 229 19.33 -10.29 -2.24
C GLU A 229 19.43 -11.74 -1.77
N GLN A 230 18.41 -12.21 -1.07
CA GLN A 230 18.22 -13.62 -0.78
C GLN A 230 16.84 -14.02 -1.31
N ASN A 231 16.82 -15.05 -2.15
CA ASN A 231 15.60 -15.58 -2.74
C ASN A 231 15.74 -17.10 -2.88
N LEU A 232 15.26 -17.82 -1.87
CA LEU A 232 15.36 -19.29 -1.80
C LEU A 232 14.13 -20.00 -2.38
N ILE A 233 13.07 -19.27 -2.71
CA ILE A 233 11.82 -19.82 -3.24
C ILE A 233 11.52 -19.14 -4.56
N GLU A 234 11.66 -19.88 -5.66
CA GLU A 234 11.42 -19.35 -7.00
C GLU A 234 10.00 -18.75 -7.13
N GLY A 235 9.93 -17.52 -7.62
CA GLY A 235 8.67 -16.79 -7.79
C GLY A 235 8.00 -16.31 -6.49
N ALA A 236 8.65 -16.45 -5.33
CA ALA A 236 8.16 -15.88 -4.07
C ALA A 236 8.52 -14.40 -3.93
N GLY A 237 7.60 -13.66 -3.28
CA GLY A 237 7.75 -12.24 -3.00
C GLY A 237 7.60 -11.32 -4.22
N HIS A 238 7.68 -10.02 -3.97
CA HIS A 238 7.73 -8.95 -4.98
C HIS A 238 8.41 -7.70 -4.40
N GLY A 239 8.75 -6.72 -5.25
CA GLY A 239 9.36 -5.47 -4.81
C GLY A 239 10.68 -5.70 -4.06
N TYR A 240 10.72 -5.32 -2.79
CA TYR A 240 11.90 -5.38 -1.92
C TYR A 240 11.97 -6.63 -1.02
N ASP A 241 11.07 -7.60 -1.19
CA ASP A 241 11.00 -8.79 -0.34
C ASP A 241 12.33 -9.57 -0.26
N SER A 242 13.13 -9.59 -1.35
CA SER A 242 14.43 -10.27 -1.37
C SER A 242 15.53 -9.55 -0.57
N LEU A 243 15.33 -8.29 -0.23
CA LEU A 243 16.24 -7.48 0.58
C LEU A 243 15.78 -7.36 2.05
N PHE A 244 14.54 -7.71 2.36
CA PHE A 244 13.93 -7.45 3.66
C PHE A 244 13.87 -8.72 4.52
N TYR A 245 14.52 -8.68 5.69
CA TYR A 245 14.53 -9.74 6.69
C TYR A 245 13.62 -9.32 7.85
N PRO A 246 12.46 -9.96 8.05
CA PRO A 246 11.53 -9.55 9.09
C PRO A 246 12.11 -9.78 10.49
N MET A 247 11.67 -8.98 11.46
CA MET A 247 12.15 -9.10 12.84
C MET A 247 11.86 -10.47 13.48
N GLN A 248 10.83 -11.20 13.03
CA GLN A 248 10.55 -12.55 13.52
C GLN A 248 11.50 -13.62 12.95
N ASN A 249 12.17 -13.34 11.82
CA ASN A 249 13.12 -14.24 11.19
C ASN A 249 14.28 -13.44 10.57
N ASN A 250 15.38 -13.36 11.30
CA ASN A 250 16.58 -12.65 10.86
C ASN A 250 17.46 -13.45 9.88
N ASN A 251 17.13 -14.70 9.57
CA ASN A 251 17.93 -15.55 8.68
C ASN A 251 17.37 -15.63 7.26
N LEU A 252 16.05 -15.43 7.11
CA LEU A 252 15.35 -15.54 5.84
C LEU A 252 14.69 -14.22 5.45
N SER A 253 14.90 -13.79 4.21
CA SER A 253 14.18 -12.67 3.62
C SER A 253 12.70 -13.00 3.39
N PHE A 254 11.86 -11.99 3.16
CA PHE A 254 10.47 -12.21 2.75
C PHE A 254 10.31 -12.96 1.43
N ALA A 255 11.31 -12.91 0.54
CA ALA A 255 11.32 -13.73 -0.68
C ALA A 255 11.83 -15.18 -0.43
N SER A 256 12.24 -15.50 0.79
CA SER A 256 12.77 -16.81 1.18
C SER A 256 11.90 -17.56 2.19
N ILE A 257 10.71 -17.04 2.50
CA ILE A 257 9.70 -17.68 3.33
C ILE A 257 8.43 -17.95 2.53
N SER A 258 7.60 -18.90 3.00
CA SER A 258 6.33 -19.20 2.34
C SER A 258 5.36 -18.01 2.39
N LEU A 259 4.43 -17.94 1.44
CA LEU A 259 3.38 -16.91 1.45
C LEU A 259 2.53 -16.97 2.71
N GLU A 260 2.27 -18.18 3.24
CA GLU A 260 1.55 -18.37 4.49
C GLU A 260 2.30 -17.76 5.67
N GLU A 261 3.61 -17.98 5.75
CA GLU A 261 4.45 -17.41 6.80
C GLU A 261 4.55 -15.88 6.69
N LYS A 262 4.70 -15.35 5.47
CA LYS A 262 4.68 -13.91 5.20
C LYS A 262 3.35 -13.29 5.65
N ASN A 263 2.23 -13.94 5.34
CA ASN A 263 0.89 -13.46 5.69
C ASN A 263 0.60 -13.45 7.20
N LYS A 264 1.44 -14.08 8.04
CA LYS A 264 1.31 -13.98 9.51
C LYS A 264 1.94 -12.70 10.09
N GLN A 265 2.81 -12.04 9.33
CA GLN A 265 3.71 -11.02 9.87
C GLN A 265 3.94 -9.81 8.95
N SER A 266 3.28 -9.75 7.79
CA SER A 266 3.44 -8.63 6.87
C SER A 266 2.62 -7.41 7.28
N HIS A 267 3.13 -6.23 6.95
CA HIS A 267 2.43 -4.95 6.99
C HIS A 267 1.00 -5.01 6.41
N ARG A 268 0.78 -5.69 5.28
CA ARG A 268 -0.56 -5.88 4.69
C ARG A 268 -1.46 -6.76 5.54
N ALA A 269 -0.92 -7.85 6.10
CA ALA A 269 -1.68 -8.71 7.00
C ALA A 269 -2.13 -7.94 8.25
N PHE A 270 -1.25 -7.13 8.85
CA PHE A 270 -1.62 -6.28 9.97
C PHE A 270 -2.69 -5.26 9.61
N ALA A 271 -2.56 -4.58 8.46
CA ALA A 271 -3.57 -3.63 8.00
C ALA A 271 -4.92 -4.34 7.77
N MET A 272 -4.91 -5.52 7.15
CA MET A 272 -6.11 -6.31 6.89
C MET A 272 -6.78 -6.84 8.16
N GLN A 273 -6.02 -7.29 9.16
CA GLN A 273 -6.57 -7.78 10.44
C GLN A 273 -7.39 -6.71 11.18
N LYS A 274 -7.02 -5.44 11.05
CA LYS A 274 -7.77 -4.34 11.68
C LYS A 274 -9.08 -4.09 10.93
N ILE A 275 -9.05 -4.28 9.62
CA ILE A 275 -10.20 -4.16 8.74
C ILE A 275 -11.21 -5.32 8.93
N SER A 276 -10.76 -6.57 9.04
CA SER A 276 -11.62 -7.76 9.09
C SER A 276 -12.33 -7.96 10.44
N LYS A 277 -11.86 -7.31 11.51
CA LYS A 277 -12.44 -7.43 12.87
C LYS A 277 -13.82 -6.77 13.07
N LYS A 278 -14.48 -6.27 12.02
CA LYS A 278 -15.85 -5.76 12.09
C LYS A 278 -16.65 -6.18 10.85
N SER A 279 -17.21 -7.38 10.90
CA SER A 279 -18.41 -7.78 10.14
C SER A 279 -19.44 -8.28 11.12
#